data_AF-A0A2C9KZE5-F1
#
_entry.id   AF-A0A2C9KZE5-F1
#
_cell.length_a   1.000
_cell.length_b   1.000
_cell.length_c   1.000
_cell.angle_alpha   90.00
_cell.angle_beta   90.00
_cell.angle_gamma   90.00
#
_symmetry.space_group_name_H-M   'P 1'
#
loop_
_entity.id
_entity.type
_entity.pdbx_description
1 polymer ?
#
loop_
_entity_poly.entity_id
_entity_poly.type
_entity_poly.pdbx_seq_one_letter_code
_entity_poly.pdbx_strand_id
1 'polypeptide(L)'
;MNKALARLIFELLEHLQTQVKFVLTYEEQSPSQLGRVLNPSASPSVLSRQVSNEMDYQLLEVAQDKVLDMRVANIRCIGPDLQRIYRHLSIENGWEKLAGLFGLTVSDIMVYESIRSNRLPAENFLVSYFHETGCTLRTFLKALRDLASENNECQELAEHLWNSALYHNSDFFRHYANRQ
;
A
#
# COMPACT_ATOMS: atom_id res chain seq x y z
N MET A 1 -4.29 21.21 -3.04
CA MET A 1 -3.55 19.95 -2.82
C MET A 1 -3.17 19.89 -1.34
N ASN A 2 -3.75 18.96 -0.58
CA ASN A 2 -3.79 19.03 0.88
C ASN A 2 -2.46 18.52 1.47
N LYS A 3 -1.60 19.42 1.98
CA LYS A 3 -0.28 19.10 2.55
C LYS A 3 -0.31 18.01 3.62
N ALA A 4 -1.45 17.84 4.30
CA ALA A 4 -1.66 16.78 5.28
C ALA A 4 -1.70 15.37 4.67
N LEU A 5 -2.19 15.23 3.44
CA LEU A 5 -2.36 13.95 2.76
C LEU A 5 -1.03 13.44 2.19
N ALA A 6 -0.19 14.35 1.69
CA ALA A 6 1.20 14.05 1.32
C ALA A 6 2.04 13.66 2.54
N ARG A 7 1.84 14.31 3.70
CA ARG A 7 2.56 14.01 4.94
C ARG A 7 2.19 12.64 5.53
N LEU A 8 0.92 12.25 5.44
CA LEU A 8 0.43 10.94 5.87
C LEU A 8 0.83 9.79 4.94
N ILE A 9 0.91 10.03 3.64
CA ILE A 9 1.50 9.07 2.68
C ILE A 9 3.01 8.95 2.95
N PHE A 10 3.69 10.07 3.25
CA PHE A 10 5.09 10.08 3.63
C PHE A 10 5.36 9.36 4.96
N GLU A 11 4.48 9.47 5.97
CA GLU A 11 4.62 8.74 7.24
C GLU A 11 4.35 7.24 7.09
N LEU A 12 3.40 6.84 6.23
CA LEU A 12 3.18 5.42 5.88
C LEU A 12 4.36 4.87 5.07
N LEU A 13 4.85 5.64 4.10
CA LEU A 13 6.03 5.29 3.32
C LEU A 13 7.28 5.30 4.19
N GLU A 14 7.45 6.20 5.14
CA GLU A 14 8.58 6.19 6.10
C GLU A 14 8.48 4.99 7.02
N HIS A 15 7.30 4.66 7.55
CA HIS A 15 7.17 3.51 8.45
C HIS A 15 7.43 2.19 7.72
N LEU A 16 6.95 2.07 6.47
CA LEU A 16 7.22 0.93 5.58
C LEU A 16 8.67 0.92 5.05
N GLN A 17 9.26 2.06 4.72
CA GLN A 17 10.68 2.21 4.34
C GLN A 17 11.60 1.93 5.53
N THR A 18 11.18 2.19 6.77
CA THR A 18 11.94 1.86 7.98
C THR A 18 12.01 0.34 8.18
N GLN A 19 10.93 -0.39 7.87
CA GLN A 19 10.94 -1.85 7.87
C GLN A 19 11.78 -2.42 6.71
N VAL A 20 11.72 -1.82 5.52
CA VAL A 20 12.57 -2.22 4.37
C VAL A 20 14.05 -1.87 4.61
N LYS A 21 14.36 -0.75 5.28
CA LYS A 21 15.71 -0.43 5.77
C LYS A 21 16.23 -1.50 6.71
N PHE A 22 15.38 -2.06 7.58
CA PHE A 22 15.77 -3.13 8.50
C PHE A 22 16.14 -4.42 7.76
N VAL A 23 15.37 -4.78 6.73
CA VAL A 23 15.64 -5.96 5.89
C VAL A 23 16.90 -5.78 5.04
N LEU A 24 17.11 -4.60 4.45
CA LEU A 24 18.29 -4.31 3.63
C LEU A 24 19.57 -4.02 4.43
N THR A 25 19.47 -3.66 5.71
CA THR A 25 20.66 -3.50 6.58
C THR A 25 21.10 -4.80 7.25
N TYR A 26 20.21 -5.80 7.39
CA TYR A 26 20.58 -7.08 8.02
C TYR A 26 21.35 -8.04 7.10
N GLU A 27 21.32 -7.87 5.78
CA GLU A 27 22.12 -8.69 4.87
C GLU A 27 23.56 -8.19 4.66
N GLU A 28 23.92 -6.97 5.11
CA GLU A 28 25.27 -6.40 4.85
C GLU A 28 26.02 -5.85 6.09
N GLN A 29 25.64 -6.23 7.31
CA GLN A 29 26.41 -5.85 8.50
C GLN A 29 27.41 -6.93 8.92
N SER A 30 28.60 -6.88 8.31
CA SER A 30 29.83 -7.27 9.03
C SER A 30 30.18 -6.16 10.05
N PRO A 31 30.61 -6.48 11.28
CA PRO A 31 30.50 -5.58 12.45
C PRO A 31 31.53 -4.44 12.55
N SER A 32 32.16 -3.97 11.47
CA SER A 32 33.40 -3.19 11.57
C SER A 32 33.34 -1.71 11.20
N GLN A 33 32.17 -1.09 10.98
CA GLN A 33 32.11 0.31 10.47
C GLN A 33 31.05 1.20 11.16
N LEU A 34 30.74 1.00 12.44
CA LEU A 34 29.97 1.96 13.22
C LEU A 34 30.88 3.08 13.75
N GLY A 35 31.15 4.06 12.90
CA GLY A 35 31.74 5.32 13.34
C GLY A 35 32.40 6.11 12.22
N ARG A 36 31.66 7.03 11.60
CA ARG A 36 32.13 8.41 11.39
C ARG A 36 31.05 9.31 10.80
N VAL A 37 30.77 10.34 11.58
CA VAL A 37 30.04 11.56 11.27
C VAL A 37 30.75 12.32 10.13
N LEU A 38 29.93 12.91 9.24
CA LEU A 38 30.19 14.01 8.29
C LEU A 38 31.66 14.42 8.09
N ASN A 39 32.27 13.99 6.97
CA ASN A 39 33.58 14.48 6.51
C ASN A 39 33.50 14.83 5.01
N PRO A 40 33.83 16.06 4.57
CA PRO A 40 33.68 16.49 3.16
C PRO A 40 34.76 15.96 2.21
N SER A 41 35.59 15.01 2.64
CA SER A 41 36.61 14.30 1.85
C SER A 41 36.19 12.84 1.58
N ALA A 42 34.91 12.63 1.28
CA ALA A 42 34.40 11.30 0.94
C ALA A 42 35.03 10.80 -0.37
N SER A 43 35.70 9.63 -0.30
CA SER A 43 36.26 8.95 -1.46
C SER A 43 35.17 8.72 -2.53
N PRO A 44 35.52 8.71 -3.83
CA PRO A 44 34.55 8.55 -4.93
C PRO A 44 33.65 7.32 -4.76
N SER A 45 34.15 6.24 -4.16
CA SER A 45 33.37 5.02 -3.85
C SER A 45 32.25 5.24 -2.82
N VAL A 46 32.44 6.14 -1.85
CA VAL A 46 31.43 6.49 -0.83
C VAL A 46 30.36 7.39 -1.44
N LEU A 47 30.79 8.36 -2.27
CA LEU A 47 29.88 9.20 -3.05
C LEU A 47 29.08 8.38 -4.06
N SER A 48 29.71 7.46 -4.79
CA SER A 48 29.01 6.57 -5.72
C SER A 48 28.02 5.64 -5.02
N ARG A 49 28.33 5.15 -3.81
CA ARG A 49 27.38 4.37 -3.01
C ARG A 49 26.22 5.21 -2.48
N GLN A 50 26.49 6.43 -2.00
CA GLN A 50 25.44 7.35 -1.55
C GLN A 50 24.53 7.74 -2.71
N VAL A 51 25.09 8.09 -3.86
CA VAL A 51 24.34 8.41 -5.10
C VAL A 51 23.57 7.18 -5.61
N SER A 52 24.15 5.97 -5.54
CA SER A 52 23.44 4.73 -5.89
C SER A 52 22.25 4.50 -4.97
N ASN A 53 22.44 4.64 -3.65
CA ASN A 53 21.35 4.46 -2.69
C ASN A 53 20.25 5.51 -2.87
N GLU A 54 20.62 6.78 -3.10
CA GLU A 54 19.67 7.87 -3.31
C GLU A 54 18.88 7.71 -4.62
N MET A 55 19.54 7.22 -5.68
CA MET A 55 18.85 6.80 -6.91
C MET A 55 17.93 5.59 -6.69
N ASP A 56 18.35 4.60 -5.91
CA ASP A 56 17.54 3.42 -5.61
C ASP A 56 16.29 3.80 -4.79
N TYR A 57 16.39 4.77 -3.88
CA TYR A 57 15.24 5.32 -3.16
C TYR A 57 14.28 6.07 -4.07
N GLN A 58 14.77 6.92 -4.98
CA GLN A 58 13.92 7.62 -5.94
C GLN A 58 13.21 6.64 -6.89
N LEU A 59 13.90 5.59 -7.34
CA LEU A 59 13.31 4.54 -8.17
C LEU A 59 12.23 3.76 -7.41
N LEU A 60 12.47 3.47 -6.12
CA LEU A 60 11.48 2.83 -5.27
C LEU A 60 10.24 3.71 -5.08
N GLU A 61 10.41 5.00 -4.79
CA GLU A 61 9.28 5.93 -4.63
C GLU A 61 8.43 6.04 -5.90
N VAL A 62 9.07 6.20 -7.06
CA VAL A 62 8.36 6.24 -8.35
C VAL A 62 7.61 4.93 -8.61
N ALA A 63 8.20 3.79 -8.26
CA ALA A 63 7.55 2.50 -8.41
C ALA A 63 6.37 2.31 -7.45
N GLN A 64 6.49 2.80 -6.21
CA GLN A 64 5.43 2.79 -5.22
C GLN A 64 4.25 3.66 -5.67
N ASP A 65 4.52 4.89 -6.12
CA ASP A 65 3.48 5.79 -6.62
C ASP A 65 2.75 5.21 -7.83
N LYS A 66 3.48 4.59 -8.75
CA LYS A 66 2.89 3.89 -9.90
C LYS A 66 1.92 2.80 -9.45
N VAL A 67 2.26 1.98 -8.45
CA VAL A 67 1.39 0.92 -7.94
C VAL A 67 0.19 1.50 -7.18
N LEU A 68 0.39 2.55 -6.37
CA LEU A 68 -0.68 3.22 -5.63
C LEU A 68 -1.74 3.81 -6.56
N ASP A 69 -1.35 4.32 -7.72
CA ASP A 69 -2.27 4.93 -8.68
C ASP A 69 -2.90 3.90 -9.65
N MET A 70 -2.53 2.61 -9.56
CA MET A 70 -3.21 1.55 -10.30
C MET A 70 -4.65 1.38 -9.81
N ARG A 71 -5.56 1.14 -10.77
CA ARG A 71 -6.93 0.70 -10.46
C ARG A 71 -6.89 -0.65 -9.77
N VAL A 72 -7.62 -0.81 -8.67
CA VAL A 72 -7.63 -2.07 -7.89
C VAL A 72 -7.98 -3.27 -8.77
N ALA A 73 -8.94 -3.12 -9.68
CA ALA A 73 -9.35 -4.16 -10.63
C ALA A 73 -8.23 -4.65 -11.57
N ASN A 74 -7.16 -3.87 -11.75
CA ASN A 74 -6.05 -4.16 -12.67
C ASN A 74 -4.80 -4.69 -11.95
N ILE A 75 -4.81 -4.74 -10.62
CA ILE A 75 -3.64 -5.15 -9.83
C ILE A 75 -3.56 -6.67 -9.81
N ARG A 76 -2.37 -7.19 -10.10
CA ARG A 76 -2.12 -8.63 -10.14
C ARG A 76 -1.93 -9.18 -8.73
N CYS A 77 -2.37 -10.42 -8.53
CA CYS A 77 -2.05 -11.23 -7.36
C CYS A 77 -2.57 -10.69 -6.00
N ILE A 78 -3.62 -9.86 -6.00
CA ILE A 78 -4.26 -9.36 -4.76
C ILE A 78 -5.58 -10.06 -4.41
N GLY A 79 -6.04 -11.02 -5.22
CA GLY A 79 -7.31 -11.72 -5.02
C GLY A 79 -7.49 -12.34 -3.62
N PRO A 80 -6.49 -13.07 -3.08
CA PRO A 80 -6.57 -13.62 -1.72
C PRO A 80 -6.74 -12.55 -0.63
N ASP A 81 -6.01 -11.43 -0.74
CA ASP A 81 -6.09 -10.33 0.23
C ASP A 81 -7.45 -9.63 0.16
N LEU A 82 -7.96 -9.40 -1.06
CA LEU A 82 -9.32 -8.89 -1.27
C LEU A 82 -10.38 -9.80 -0.66
N GLN A 83 -10.25 -11.13 -0.81
CA GLN A 83 -11.18 -12.08 -0.21
C GLN A 83 -11.18 -12.03 1.33
N ARG A 84 -10.02 -11.81 1.96
CA ARG A 84 -9.95 -11.60 3.42
C ARG A 84 -10.66 -10.31 3.83
N ILE A 85 -10.44 -9.22 3.10
CA ILE A 85 -11.10 -7.93 3.32
C ILE A 85 -12.62 -8.06 3.17
N TYR A 86 -13.10 -8.74 2.12
CA TYR A 86 -14.53 -8.94 1.89
C TYR A 86 -15.21 -9.68 3.05
N ARG A 87 -14.56 -10.72 3.57
CA ARG A 87 -15.07 -11.47 4.73
C ARG A 87 -15.14 -10.60 5.96
N HIS A 88 -14.04 -9.95 6.31
CA HIS A 88 -13.95 -9.11 7.49
C HIS A 88 -15.03 -8.00 7.48
N LEU A 89 -15.10 -7.24 6.38
CA LEU A 89 -16.08 -6.14 6.25
C LEU A 89 -17.54 -6.61 6.22
N SER A 90 -17.79 -7.85 5.80
CA SER A 90 -19.15 -8.40 5.76
C SER A 90 -19.61 -8.91 7.12
N ILE A 91 -18.70 -9.46 7.93
CA ILE A 91 -19.02 -9.95 9.28
C ILE A 91 -19.29 -8.77 10.22
N GLU A 92 -18.44 -7.75 10.15
CA GLU A 92 -18.52 -6.56 11.02
C GLU A 92 -19.49 -5.49 10.51
N ASN A 93 -20.23 -5.75 9.41
CA ASN A 93 -21.02 -4.74 8.68
C ASN A 93 -20.23 -3.45 8.36
N GLY A 94 -18.90 -3.55 8.22
CA GLY A 94 -18.01 -2.43 7.95
C GLY A 94 -18.10 -1.89 6.52
N TRP A 95 -18.74 -2.64 5.61
CA TRP A 95 -18.83 -2.25 4.19
C TRP A 95 -19.67 -0.99 3.95
N GLU A 96 -20.71 -0.73 4.76
CA GLU A 96 -21.52 0.50 4.65
C GLU A 96 -20.73 1.73 5.09
N LYS A 97 -19.99 1.62 6.20
CA LYS A 97 -19.06 2.67 6.64
C LYS A 97 -18.03 2.95 5.56
N LEU A 98 -17.46 1.90 4.97
CA LEU A 98 -16.50 2.02 3.88
C LEU A 98 -17.11 2.69 2.63
N ALA A 99 -18.36 2.36 2.28
CA ALA A 99 -19.10 3.03 1.21
C ALA A 99 -19.25 4.53 1.48
N GLY A 100 -19.55 4.91 2.73
CA GLY A 100 -19.58 6.30 3.16
C GLY A 100 -18.21 7.00 3.04
N LEU A 101 -17.10 6.30 3.32
CA LEU A 101 -15.74 6.83 3.13
C LEU A 101 -15.39 7.04 1.64
N PHE A 102 -16.05 6.33 0.73
CA PHE A 102 -16.00 6.61 -0.71
C PHE A 102 -16.91 7.76 -1.15
N GLY A 103 -17.67 8.36 -0.23
CA GLY A 103 -18.58 9.47 -0.51
C GLY A 103 -19.94 9.03 -1.06
N LEU A 104 -20.30 7.76 -0.94
CA LEU A 104 -21.62 7.27 -1.33
C LEU A 104 -22.68 7.75 -0.34
N THR A 105 -23.85 8.11 -0.87
CA THR A 105 -24.99 8.51 -0.05
C THR A 105 -25.71 7.29 0.51
N VAL A 106 -26.56 7.48 1.52
CA VAL A 106 -27.42 6.41 2.05
C VAL A 106 -28.28 5.78 0.94
N SER A 107 -28.77 6.59 -0.01
CA SER A 107 -29.54 6.10 -1.15
C SER A 107 -28.71 5.20 -2.07
N ASP A 108 -27.43 5.52 -2.31
CA ASP A 108 -26.53 4.67 -3.10
C ASP A 108 -26.24 3.34 -2.39
N ILE A 109 -26.03 3.39 -1.07
CA ILE A 109 -25.78 2.19 -0.25
C ILE A 109 -26.98 1.23 -0.31
N MET A 110 -28.22 1.76 -0.22
CA MET A 110 -29.43 0.96 -0.36
C MET A 110 -29.54 0.26 -1.71
N VAL A 111 -29.02 0.86 -2.79
CA VAL A 111 -28.97 0.20 -4.10
C VAL A 111 -28.09 -1.04 -4.02
N TYR A 112 -26.89 -0.94 -3.46
CA TYR A 112 -25.99 -2.09 -3.32
C TYR A 112 -26.54 -3.18 -2.39
N GLU A 113 -27.24 -2.79 -1.32
CA GLU A 113 -27.90 -3.72 -0.40
C GLU A 113 -29.04 -4.49 -1.09
N SER A 114 -29.77 -3.85 -1.99
CA SER A 114 -30.89 -4.47 -2.71
C SER A 114 -30.46 -5.51 -3.75
N ILE A 115 -29.18 -5.55 -4.11
CA ILE A 115 -28.64 -6.52 -5.08
C ILE A 115 -28.60 -7.90 -4.43
N ARG A 116 -29.55 -8.75 -4.82
CA ARG A 116 -29.55 -10.16 -4.41
C ARG A 116 -28.37 -10.91 -5.03
N SER A 117 -27.48 -11.42 -4.19
CA SER A 117 -26.27 -12.14 -4.59
C SER A 117 -25.98 -13.27 -3.61
N ASN A 118 -25.36 -14.35 -4.09
CA ASN A 118 -24.83 -15.42 -3.22
C ASN A 118 -23.44 -15.06 -2.65
N ARG A 119 -22.94 -13.86 -2.94
CA ARG A 119 -21.67 -13.35 -2.44
C ARG A 119 -21.87 -12.65 -1.10
N LEU A 120 -20.76 -12.41 -0.42
CA LEU A 120 -20.74 -11.60 0.78
C LEU A 120 -21.13 -10.15 0.45
N PRO A 121 -21.83 -9.41 1.34
CA PRO A 121 -22.23 -8.02 1.11
C PRO A 121 -21.08 -7.12 0.66
N ALA A 122 -19.93 -7.17 1.36
CA ALA A 122 -18.78 -6.36 1.03
C ALA A 122 -18.15 -6.76 -0.31
N GLU A 123 -18.14 -8.05 -0.66
CA GLU A 123 -17.65 -8.53 -1.96
C GLU A 123 -18.53 -8.00 -3.08
N ASN A 124 -19.86 -8.08 -2.93
CA ASN A 124 -20.80 -7.60 -3.92
C ASN A 124 -20.65 -6.10 -4.16
N PHE A 125 -20.56 -5.33 -3.07
CA PHE A 125 -20.32 -3.90 -3.12
C PHE A 125 -18.99 -3.55 -3.80
N LEU A 126 -17.86 -4.05 -3.27
CA LEU A 126 -16.53 -3.63 -3.72
C LEU A 126 -16.23 -4.07 -5.16
N VAL A 127 -16.67 -5.26 -5.57
CA VAL A 127 -16.48 -5.71 -6.96
C VAL A 127 -17.20 -4.80 -7.94
N SER A 128 -18.45 -4.43 -7.66
CA SER A 128 -19.21 -3.50 -8.51
C SER A 128 -18.58 -2.11 -8.48
N TYR A 129 -18.27 -1.59 -7.29
CA TYR A 129 -17.71 -0.27 -7.10
C TYR A 129 -16.36 -0.10 -7.81
N PHE A 130 -15.45 -1.08 -7.71
CA PHE A 130 -14.15 -1.03 -8.39
C PHE A 130 -14.28 -1.04 -9.91
N HIS A 131 -15.25 -1.77 -10.44
CA HIS A 131 -15.52 -1.82 -11.87
C HIS A 131 -16.08 -0.49 -12.40
N GLU A 132 -16.98 0.14 -11.64
CA GLU A 132 -17.69 1.37 -12.05
C GLU A 132 -16.84 2.63 -11.91
N THR A 133 -16.12 2.79 -10.79
CA THR A 133 -15.49 4.07 -10.43
C THR A 133 -14.02 4.18 -10.84
N GLY A 134 -13.40 3.05 -11.20
CA GLY A 134 -11.96 3.01 -11.43
C GLY A 134 -11.14 3.30 -10.17
N CYS A 135 -11.67 2.93 -8.99
CA CYS A 135 -11.02 3.11 -7.69
C CYS A 135 -9.54 2.68 -7.73
N THR A 136 -8.65 3.57 -7.30
CA THR A 136 -7.21 3.31 -7.21
C THR A 136 -6.84 2.64 -5.89
N LEU A 137 -5.72 1.94 -5.86
CA LEU A 137 -5.20 1.33 -4.63
C LEU A 137 -5.00 2.37 -3.53
N ARG A 138 -4.50 3.56 -3.88
CA ARG A 138 -4.33 4.69 -2.97
C ARG A 138 -5.63 5.06 -2.27
N THR A 139 -6.72 5.23 -3.03
CA THR A 139 -8.03 5.58 -2.49
C THR A 139 -8.58 4.46 -1.61
N PHE A 140 -8.42 3.21 -2.04
CA PHE A 140 -8.90 2.07 -1.29
C PHE A 140 -8.15 1.85 0.03
N LEU A 141 -6.81 1.86 0.02
CA LEU A 141 -5.99 1.73 1.22
C LEU A 141 -6.25 2.87 2.21
N LYS A 142 -6.44 4.10 1.71
CA LYS A 142 -6.81 5.22 2.54
C LYS A 142 -8.15 4.96 3.25
N ALA A 143 -9.16 4.50 2.53
CA ALA A 143 -10.47 4.20 3.10
C ALA A 143 -10.41 3.06 4.12
N LEU A 144 -9.63 2.01 3.86
CA LEU A 144 -9.42 0.92 4.83
C LEU A 144 -8.74 1.39 6.12
N ARG A 145 -7.75 2.28 6.01
CA ARG A 145 -7.09 2.87 7.18
C ARG A 145 -8.02 3.80 7.96
N ASP A 146 -8.78 4.63 7.26
CA ASP A 146 -9.73 5.54 7.90
C ASP A 146 -10.85 4.74 8.61
N LEU A 147 -11.14 3.51 8.16
CA LEU A 147 -12.00 2.55 8.86
C LEU A 147 -11.29 1.88 10.06
N ALA A 148 -9.97 1.67 9.96
CA ALA A 148 -9.16 1.03 10.99
C ALA A 148 -8.95 1.86 12.27
N SER A 149 -9.36 3.14 12.29
CA SER A 149 -9.31 3.96 13.51
C SER A 149 -10.10 3.37 14.68
N GLU A 150 -11.03 2.45 14.38
CA GLU A 150 -11.84 1.71 15.36
C GLU A 150 -11.43 0.24 15.49
N ASN A 151 -10.62 -0.31 14.56
CA ASN A 151 -10.26 -1.73 14.50
C ASN A 151 -8.90 -1.97 13.80
N ASN A 152 -7.93 -2.50 14.54
CA ASN A 152 -6.58 -2.78 14.04
C ASN A 152 -6.54 -3.82 12.91
N GLU A 153 -7.53 -4.71 12.79
CA GLU A 153 -7.53 -5.77 11.77
C GLU A 153 -7.64 -5.19 10.35
N CYS A 154 -8.37 -4.09 10.16
CA CYS A 154 -8.43 -3.39 8.87
C CYS A 154 -7.07 -2.81 8.47
N GLN A 155 -6.24 -2.40 9.44
CA GLN A 155 -4.89 -1.93 9.17
C GLN A 155 -3.98 -3.08 8.72
N GLU A 156 -4.01 -4.22 9.41
CA GLU A 156 -3.24 -5.41 9.01
C GLU A 156 -3.62 -5.88 7.59
N LEU A 157 -4.91 -5.91 7.28
CA LEU A 157 -5.40 -6.27 5.95
C LEU A 157 -4.95 -5.29 4.87
N ALA A 158 -4.92 -3.99 5.17
CA ALA A 158 -4.42 -2.97 4.26
C ALA A 158 -2.91 -3.12 4.01
N GLU A 159 -2.12 -3.43 5.04
CA GLU A 159 -0.69 -3.69 4.93
C GLU A 159 -0.39 -4.94 4.09
N HIS A 160 -1.12 -6.04 4.32
CA HIS A 160 -1.02 -7.25 3.50
C HIS A 160 -1.34 -6.97 2.02
N LEU A 161 -2.45 -6.27 1.75
CA LEU A 161 -2.84 -5.90 0.40
C LEU A 161 -1.78 -5.04 -0.29
N TRP A 162 -1.23 -4.06 0.42
CA TRP A 162 -0.16 -3.20 -0.08
C TRP A 162 1.08 -4.02 -0.46
N ASN A 163 1.53 -4.90 0.43
CA ASN A 163 2.73 -5.72 0.20
C ASN A 163 2.56 -6.63 -1.02
N SER A 164 1.43 -7.31 -1.15
CA SER A 164 1.11 -8.13 -2.32
C SER A 164 1.06 -7.30 -3.60
N ALA A 165 0.40 -6.13 -3.56
CA ALA A 165 0.32 -5.25 -4.72
C ALA A 165 1.69 -4.76 -5.16
N LEU A 166 2.50 -4.25 -4.23
CA LEU A 166 3.83 -3.72 -4.51
C LEU A 166 4.75 -4.79 -5.08
N TYR A 167 4.82 -5.97 -4.43
CA TYR A 167 5.71 -7.04 -4.83
C TYR A 167 5.43 -7.55 -6.26
N HIS A 168 4.16 -7.70 -6.63
CA HIS A 168 3.79 -8.28 -7.92
C HIS A 168 3.67 -7.28 -9.07
N ASN A 169 3.53 -5.98 -8.78
CA ASN A 169 3.21 -4.96 -9.78
C ASN A 169 4.30 -3.88 -9.92
N SER A 170 5.32 -3.88 -9.05
CA SER A 170 6.48 -3.01 -9.17
C SER A 170 7.60 -3.67 -9.98
N ASP A 171 8.10 -2.95 -10.99
CA ASP A 171 9.26 -3.38 -11.76
C ASP A 171 10.55 -3.39 -10.92
N PHE A 172 10.61 -2.58 -9.85
CA PHE A 172 11.74 -2.53 -8.91
C PHE A 172 12.01 -3.90 -8.28
N PHE A 173 10.99 -4.52 -7.67
CA PHE A 173 11.14 -5.82 -7.02
C PHE A 173 11.37 -6.95 -8.02
N ARG A 174 10.82 -6.84 -9.24
CA ARG A 174 11.12 -7.79 -10.33
C ARG A 174 12.61 -7.73 -10.74
N HIS A 175 13.24 -6.56 -10.71
CA HIS A 175 14.66 -6.42 -11.01
C HIS A 175 15.57 -6.95 -9.88
N TYR A 176 15.18 -6.78 -8.61
CA TYR A 176 15.93 -7.34 -7.49
C TYR A 176 15.84 -8.87 -7.39
N ALA A 177 14.66 -9.44 -7.63
CA ALA A 177 14.46 -10.90 -7.60
C ALA A 177 15.27 -11.66 -8.68
N ASN A 178 15.62 -10.99 -9.79
CA ASN A 178 16.40 -11.58 -10.88
C ASN A 178 17.93 -11.34 -10.75
N ARG A 179 18.38 -10.66 -9.68
CA ARG A 179 19.80 -10.41 -9.40
C ARG A 179 20.39 -11.39 -8.37
N GLN A 180 19.59 -12.29 -7.81
CA GLN A 180 20.01 -13.44 -7.00
C GLN A 180 20.13 -14.69 -7.88
#